data_AF-A0A3S3NLA4-F1
#
_entry.id   AF-A0A3S3NLA4-F1
#
_cell.length_a   1.000
_cell.length_b   1.000
_cell.length_c   1.000
_cell.angle_alpha   90.00
_cell.angle_beta   90.00
_cell.angle_gamma   90.00
#
_symmetry.space_group_name_H-M   'P 1'
#
loop_
_entity.id
_entity.type
_entity.pdbx_description
1 polymer ?
#
loop_
_entity_poly.entity_id
_entity_poly.type
_entity_poly.pdbx_seq_one_letter_code
_entity_poly.pdbx_strand_id
1 'polypeptide(L)'
;MAALLSYWSSPSTLKRDFPSIYPKRCGSFHNHQRIDCSRRIGFRCSSSNSPRLVFDQKEKKENSFSFRKCALSIALAIGLVTTGLPTLGWPAYASQVGPALPDLSVLISGPPIKDPGALLRYALPINNKAMREVQKPLEDITDSLKVSGVKALDSVERNLRQASRALNQGKALILSGVAESKKEHGKELLDKLAAGMEDLQQIVQERNRDAVVPKQKELLQYVGGVEEDMVDGFPYEVPEEYNNMPILKGRATVEMKVKVKDNPNVENCVFRIVLDGYNAPVTAGNFVDLVERHFYDGMEIQRADGFVVQTGDPQGPAEGFIDPSTEKARTIPLEIMVDGDKTPIYGATLEELGRYKAQTKLPFNAFGTMAMAREEFEDNSASSQVFWLLKESELTPSNANILDGRYAVFGYVTENEDFLADVKVGDVIESMQVVSGLENLVNPSYKIAG
;
A
#
# COMPACT_ATOMS: atom_id res chain seq x y z
N MET A 1 8.63 -30.38 59.06
CA MET A 1 9.82 -31.12 58.59
C MET A 1 10.46 -30.24 57.51
N ALA A 2 11.36 -29.32 57.84
CA ALA A 2 12.78 -29.53 58.15
C ALA A 2 13.49 -30.33 57.05
N ALA A 3 14.65 -29.98 56.49
CA ALA A 3 15.56 -28.86 56.67
C ALA A 3 16.79 -29.10 55.76
N LEU A 4 17.29 -28.03 55.12
CA LEU A 4 18.71 -27.61 55.09
C LEU A 4 19.80 -28.33 54.26
N LEU A 5 20.50 -27.48 53.47
CA LEU A 5 21.96 -27.20 53.44
C LEU A 5 22.94 -28.24 52.83
N SER A 6 24.10 -27.95 52.22
CA SER A 6 24.79 -26.77 51.63
C SER A 6 26.32 -27.09 51.48
N TYR A 7 27.08 -26.23 50.78
CA TYR A 7 28.55 -25.97 50.85
C TYR A 7 29.53 -26.89 50.05
N TRP A 8 30.22 -26.34 49.02
CA TRP A 8 31.64 -25.84 48.98
C TRP A 8 32.67 -26.94 48.63
N SER A 9 33.79 -26.79 47.90
CA SER A 9 34.58 -25.68 47.33
C SER A 9 35.59 -26.26 46.31
N SER A 10 36.14 -25.41 45.42
CA SER A 10 37.36 -25.64 44.62
C SER A 10 38.63 -25.81 45.49
N PRO A 11 39.81 -26.22 44.94
CA PRO A 11 40.74 -25.23 44.35
C PRO A 11 41.71 -25.72 43.21
N SER A 12 42.05 -24.76 42.30
CA SER A 12 43.36 -24.36 41.66
C SER A 12 44.53 -25.36 41.49
N THR A 13 45.40 -25.39 40.45
CA THR A 13 46.33 -24.36 39.87
C THR A 13 47.20 -24.95 38.72
N LEU A 14 47.69 -24.08 37.79
CA LEU A 14 48.99 -24.02 37.03
C LEU A 14 48.77 -23.63 35.55
N LYS A 15 48.97 -22.39 35.03
CA LYS A 15 50.14 -21.46 34.85
C LYS A 15 51.26 -21.90 33.88
N ARG A 16 51.48 -21.09 32.82
CA ARG A 16 52.72 -20.68 32.08
C ARG A 16 52.30 -19.59 31.06
N ASP A 17 52.54 -18.28 31.22
CA ASP A 17 53.78 -17.43 31.09
C ASP A 17 54.27 -17.25 29.63
N PHE A 18 53.92 -16.14 28.93
CA PHE A 18 54.64 -14.85 28.64
C PHE A 18 55.39 -14.83 27.27
N PRO A 19 55.79 -13.67 26.65
CA PRO A 19 55.69 -12.25 27.04
C PRO A 19 55.17 -11.22 25.99
N SER A 20 54.95 -9.99 26.45
CA SER A 20 54.67 -8.77 25.65
C SER A 20 55.93 -7.89 25.45
N ILE A 21 56.03 -7.16 24.34
CA ILE A 21 56.86 -5.92 24.21
C ILE A 21 56.12 -4.88 23.33
N TYR A 22 55.94 -3.68 23.88
CA TYR A 22 55.51 -2.39 23.26
C TYR A 22 56.74 -1.63 22.71
N PRO A 23 56.67 -0.62 21.80
CA PRO A 23 56.07 0.70 22.15
C PRO A 23 55.52 1.61 21.02
N LYS A 24 54.87 2.68 21.49
CA LYS A 24 54.42 3.92 20.82
C LYS A 24 55.55 4.69 20.12
N ARG A 25 55.21 5.52 19.10
CA ARG A 25 55.74 6.89 18.95
C ARG A 25 54.94 7.78 17.97
N CYS A 26 54.68 9.01 18.41
CA CYS A 26 54.35 10.19 17.60
C CYS A 26 55.54 10.64 16.73
N GLY A 27 55.26 11.38 15.67
CA GLY A 27 56.24 12.20 14.94
C GLY A 27 55.62 13.03 13.82
N SER A 28 55.36 14.31 14.10
CA SER A 28 55.25 15.39 13.11
C SER A 28 56.58 15.56 12.37
N PHE A 29 56.59 16.00 11.10
CA PHE A 29 57.41 17.13 10.58
C PHE A 29 57.27 17.28 9.04
N HIS A 30 56.77 18.46 8.64
CA HIS A 30 57.27 19.38 7.60
C HIS A 30 57.40 18.97 6.11
N ASN A 31 56.61 19.69 5.29
CA ASN A 31 57.04 20.69 4.30
C ASN A 31 57.98 20.22 3.15
N HIS A 32 57.48 20.20 1.90
CA HIS A 32 57.86 21.19 0.86
C HIS A 32 57.22 20.96 -0.53
N GLN A 33 56.92 22.12 -1.16
CA GLN A 33 56.98 22.46 -2.60
C GLN A 33 55.95 21.82 -3.56
N ARG A 34 54.92 22.56 -4.01
CA ARG A 34 54.94 23.55 -5.13
C ARG A 34 55.71 23.06 -6.37
N ILE A 35 54.97 22.57 -7.38
CA ILE A 35 55.24 22.85 -8.79
C ILE A 35 53.89 23.13 -9.48
N ASP A 36 53.73 24.38 -9.89
CA ASP A 36 52.79 24.80 -10.94
C ASP A 36 53.20 24.17 -12.27
N CYS A 37 52.23 23.67 -13.04
CA CYS A 37 52.33 23.76 -14.49
C CYS A 37 50.95 23.77 -15.15
N SER A 38 50.56 24.98 -15.55
CA SER A 38 49.56 25.29 -16.55
C SER A 38 49.79 24.54 -17.87
N ARG A 39 48.73 24.00 -18.50
CA ARG A 39 48.46 24.19 -19.94
C ARG A 39 47.08 23.71 -20.38
N ARG A 40 46.38 24.64 -21.05
CA ARG A 40 45.19 24.45 -21.88
C ARG A 40 45.50 23.57 -23.08
N ILE A 41 44.63 22.61 -23.39
CA ILE A 41 44.40 21.98 -24.70
C ILE A 41 42.91 21.58 -24.67
N GLY A 42 41.99 21.97 -25.55
CA GLY A 42 42.07 22.12 -27.01
C GLY A 42 41.18 21.02 -27.62
N PHE A 43 39.92 21.35 -27.94
CA PHE A 43 38.99 20.45 -28.61
C PHE A 43 39.47 20.10 -30.02
N ARG A 44 39.42 18.81 -30.39
CA ARG A 44 39.35 18.36 -31.79
C ARG A 44 38.68 17.00 -31.89
N CYS A 45 37.60 16.94 -32.67
CA CYS A 45 37.00 15.72 -33.19
C CYS A 45 37.86 15.14 -34.33
N SER A 46 37.93 13.81 -34.43
CA SER A 46 38.01 13.11 -35.71
C SER A 46 37.56 11.66 -35.57
N SER A 47 36.81 11.23 -36.57
CA SER A 47 36.27 9.90 -36.86
C SER A 47 37.34 8.85 -37.19
N SER A 48 37.07 7.57 -36.86
CA SER A 48 37.42 6.43 -37.72
C SER A 48 36.73 5.13 -37.27
N ASN A 49 36.39 4.31 -38.27
CA ASN A 49 35.58 3.09 -38.31
C ASN A 49 36.08 1.86 -37.51
N SER A 50 35.10 1.10 -36.99
CA SER A 50 34.85 -0.38 -36.97
C SER A 50 35.99 -1.40 -36.75
N PRO A 51 35.71 -2.58 -36.14
CA PRO A 51 35.03 -3.65 -36.87
C PRO A 51 33.96 -4.46 -36.11
N ARG A 52 33.12 -5.11 -36.92
CA ARG A 52 32.06 -6.07 -36.59
C ARG A 52 32.61 -7.32 -35.90
N LEU A 53 31.90 -7.82 -34.89
CA LEU A 53 32.03 -9.17 -34.36
C LEU A 53 30.74 -9.94 -34.65
N VAL A 54 30.93 -11.06 -35.35
CA VAL A 54 29.97 -12.09 -35.72
C VAL A 54 29.65 -12.93 -34.47
N PHE A 55 28.38 -13.21 -34.22
CA PHE A 55 27.98 -14.28 -33.30
C PHE A 55 27.23 -15.37 -34.08
N ASP A 56 27.79 -16.56 -33.93
CA ASP A 56 27.49 -17.81 -34.62
C ASP A 56 26.27 -18.50 -33.99
N GLN A 57 25.30 -18.89 -34.82
CA GLN A 57 24.14 -19.69 -34.43
C GLN A 57 24.54 -21.17 -34.38
N LYS A 58 24.39 -21.82 -33.22
CA LYS A 58 24.43 -23.29 -33.12
C LYS A 58 23.02 -23.84 -32.89
N GLU A 59 22.49 -24.43 -33.95
CA GLU A 59 21.38 -25.39 -33.89
C GLU A 59 21.80 -26.65 -33.11
N LYS A 60 20.87 -27.18 -32.30
CA LYS A 60 20.87 -28.59 -31.90
C LYS A 60 19.44 -29.14 -31.86
N LYS A 61 19.33 -30.29 -32.52
CA LYS A 61 18.19 -31.17 -32.81
C LYS A 61 17.28 -31.53 -31.63
N GLU A 62 15.99 -31.50 -31.95
CA GLU A 62 14.92 -32.49 -31.75
C GLU A 62 15.01 -33.48 -30.58
N ASN A 63 13.95 -33.49 -29.77
CA ASN A 63 13.27 -34.72 -29.36
C ASN A 63 11.74 -34.51 -29.31
N SER A 64 11.04 -35.49 -29.87
CA SER A 64 9.60 -35.60 -30.08
C SER A 64 8.77 -35.54 -28.80
N PHE A 65 7.57 -34.95 -28.81
CA PHE A 65 6.40 -35.50 -28.10
C PHE A 65 5.05 -34.94 -28.64
N SER A 66 4.25 -35.88 -29.17
CA SER A 66 2.78 -35.98 -29.13
C SER A 66 1.88 -34.76 -29.44
N PHE A 67 1.33 -34.78 -30.66
CA PHE A 67 0.12 -34.06 -31.06
C PHE A 67 -1.14 -34.55 -30.32
N ARG A 68 -1.74 -33.70 -29.49
CA ARG A 68 -3.18 -33.74 -29.22
C ARG A 68 -3.77 -32.32 -29.31
N LYS A 69 -4.43 -32.11 -30.45
CA LYS A 69 -5.56 -31.22 -30.75
C LYS A 69 -5.97 -30.23 -29.65
N CYS A 70 -5.76 -28.94 -29.90
CA CYS A 70 -6.68 -27.89 -29.47
C CYS A 70 -6.72 -26.83 -30.57
N ALA A 71 -7.79 -26.82 -31.36
CA ALA A 71 -8.03 -25.82 -32.39
C ALA A 71 -8.81 -24.67 -31.75
N LEU A 72 -8.16 -23.52 -31.64
CA LEU A 72 -8.78 -22.23 -31.36
C LEU A 72 -8.49 -21.31 -32.55
N SER A 73 -9.50 -20.49 -32.87
CA SER A 73 -9.46 -19.28 -33.71
C SER A 73 -9.84 -19.43 -35.19
N ILE A 74 -11.02 -18.91 -35.55
CA ILE A 74 -11.17 -17.96 -36.66
C ILE A 74 -12.14 -16.86 -36.22
N ALA A 75 -11.69 -15.62 -36.37
CA ALA A 75 -12.42 -14.39 -36.11
C ALA A 75 -13.38 -14.01 -37.26
N LEU A 76 -14.47 -13.34 -36.86
CA LEU A 76 -15.12 -12.17 -37.46
C LEU A 76 -14.92 -11.86 -38.97
N ALA A 77 -16.03 -11.77 -39.74
CA ALA A 77 -16.32 -10.67 -40.68
C ALA A 77 -17.67 -10.85 -41.40
N ILE A 78 -18.19 -9.72 -41.93
CA ILE A 78 -19.41 -9.47 -42.73
C ILE A 78 -20.59 -9.04 -41.85
N GLY A 79 -21.13 -7.82 -41.90
CA GLY A 79 -21.08 -6.78 -42.92
C GLY A 79 -22.51 -6.27 -43.16
N LEU A 80 -22.77 -5.03 -42.72
CA LEU A 80 -23.99 -4.25 -42.90
C LEU A 80 -24.55 -4.27 -44.33
N VAL A 81 -25.85 -4.55 -44.52
CA VAL A 81 -26.71 -3.90 -45.54
C VAL A 81 -28.17 -3.82 -45.06
N THR A 82 -28.60 -2.57 -44.87
CA THR A 82 -29.93 -1.94 -44.92
C THR A 82 -31.14 -2.71 -45.46
N THR A 83 -32.31 -2.56 -44.81
CA THR A 83 -33.56 -2.11 -45.47
C THR A 83 -34.43 -1.33 -44.46
N GLY A 84 -34.91 -0.16 -44.86
CA GLY A 84 -35.76 0.72 -44.07
C GLY A 84 -37.25 0.58 -44.39
N LEU A 85 -38.08 0.98 -43.44
CA LEU A 85 -39.49 1.35 -43.61
C LEU A 85 -39.80 2.52 -42.65
N PRO A 86 -40.44 3.60 -43.12
CA PRO A 86 -40.73 4.77 -42.30
C PRO A 86 -42.09 4.62 -41.62
N THR A 87 -42.17 4.94 -40.33
CA THR A 87 -43.46 5.22 -39.67
C THR A 87 -43.45 6.68 -39.19
N LEU A 88 -44.46 7.41 -39.64
CA LEU A 88 -44.76 8.80 -39.31
C LEU A 88 -45.40 8.87 -37.91
N GLY A 89 -44.92 9.77 -37.03
CA GLY A 89 -45.67 10.14 -35.82
C GLY A 89 -44.95 10.94 -34.73
N TRP A 90 -44.95 12.28 -34.88
CA TRP A 90 -45.07 13.31 -33.81
C TRP A 90 -43.91 13.62 -32.83
N PRO A 91 -43.88 14.86 -32.25
CA PRO A 91 -42.71 15.72 -32.30
C PRO A 91 -41.72 15.54 -31.16
N ALA A 92 -40.48 15.95 -31.45
CA ALA A 92 -39.37 16.05 -30.52
C ALA A 92 -39.75 16.82 -29.24
N TYR A 93 -39.78 16.10 -28.13
CA TYR A 93 -39.53 16.68 -26.82
C TYR A 93 -38.06 16.48 -26.53
N ALA A 94 -37.27 17.53 -26.76
CA ALA A 94 -35.93 17.64 -26.20
C ALA A 94 -36.09 17.79 -24.68
N SER A 95 -35.94 16.70 -23.95
CA SER A 95 -35.72 16.77 -22.51
C SER A 95 -34.44 17.58 -22.30
N GLN A 96 -34.55 18.69 -21.56
CA GLN A 96 -33.39 19.45 -21.13
C GLN A 96 -32.43 18.50 -20.42
N VAL A 97 -31.29 18.24 -21.06
CA VAL A 97 -30.11 17.71 -20.40
C VAL A 97 -29.82 18.70 -19.28
N GLY A 98 -30.01 18.28 -18.03
CA GLY A 98 -29.60 19.06 -16.86
C GLY A 98 -28.15 19.48 -17.03
N PRO A 99 -27.71 20.60 -16.46
CA PRO A 99 -26.34 21.06 -16.64
C PRO A 99 -25.42 19.91 -16.25
N ALA A 100 -24.64 19.43 -17.23
CA ALA A 100 -23.55 18.51 -16.97
C ALA A 100 -22.73 19.16 -15.86
N LEU A 101 -22.68 18.49 -14.70
CA LEU A 101 -21.76 18.87 -13.65
C LEU A 101 -20.39 19.03 -14.32
N PRO A 102 -19.69 20.16 -14.13
CA PRO A 102 -18.38 20.31 -14.71
C PRO A 102 -17.56 19.12 -14.20
N ASP A 103 -17.19 18.24 -15.13
CA ASP A 103 -16.29 17.13 -14.90
C ASP A 103 -15.10 17.75 -14.18
N LEU A 104 -14.99 17.44 -12.88
CA LEU A 104 -13.94 17.99 -12.04
C LEU A 104 -12.68 17.25 -12.45
N SER A 105 -12.16 17.59 -13.63
CA SER A 105 -10.88 17.13 -14.13
C SER A 105 -9.79 17.82 -13.33
N VAL A 106 -9.67 17.45 -12.06
CA VAL A 106 -8.42 17.65 -11.32
C VAL A 106 -7.48 16.64 -11.91
N LEU A 107 -6.79 17.02 -12.99
CA LEU A 107 -5.54 16.38 -13.33
C LEU A 107 -4.62 16.61 -12.12
N ILE A 108 -4.55 15.63 -11.23
CA ILE A 108 -3.43 15.54 -10.29
C ILE A 108 -2.23 15.19 -11.16
N SER A 109 -1.64 16.22 -11.77
CA SER A 109 -0.43 16.14 -12.61
C SER A 109 0.80 16.02 -11.72
N GLY A 110 0.77 15.06 -10.80
CA GLY A 110 1.86 14.72 -9.90
C GLY A 110 2.35 13.30 -10.17
N PRO A 111 3.57 12.95 -9.72
CA PRO A 111 3.98 11.56 -9.58
C PRO A 111 2.95 10.78 -8.74
N PRO A 112 2.76 9.48 -8.99
CA PRO A 112 1.85 8.66 -8.17
C PRO A 112 2.30 8.66 -6.71
N ILE A 113 1.34 8.65 -5.81
CA ILE A 113 1.59 8.48 -4.38
C ILE A 113 1.89 7.00 -4.12
N LYS A 114 3.10 6.71 -3.62
CA LYS A 114 3.56 5.34 -3.33
C LYS A 114 3.55 4.99 -1.84
N ASP A 115 3.38 5.97 -0.97
CA ASP A 115 3.32 5.74 0.48
C ASP A 115 1.93 5.19 0.87
N PRO A 116 1.83 4.00 1.48
CA PRO A 116 0.56 3.39 1.84
C PRO A 116 -0.22 4.25 2.85
N GLY A 117 0.48 4.89 3.79
CA GLY A 117 -0.13 5.81 4.75
C GLY A 117 -0.76 7.03 4.07
N ALA A 118 -0.10 7.60 3.07
CA ALA A 118 -0.62 8.71 2.28
C ALA A 118 -1.85 8.29 1.47
N LEU A 119 -1.81 7.14 0.80
CA LEU A 119 -2.97 6.60 0.08
C LEU A 119 -4.19 6.49 1.00
N LEU A 120 -4.02 5.91 2.18
CA LEU A 120 -5.07 5.83 3.19
C LEU A 120 -5.57 7.23 3.62
N ARG A 121 -4.68 8.20 3.88
CA ARG A 121 -5.10 9.56 4.23
C ARG A 121 -5.94 10.21 3.12
N TYR A 122 -5.52 10.12 1.85
CA TYR A 122 -6.27 10.70 0.73
C TYR A 122 -7.57 9.96 0.40
N ALA A 123 -7.65 8.67 0.76
CA ALA A 123 -8.84 7.85 0.60
C ALA A 123 -9.96 8.19 1.61
N LEU A 124 -9.67 8.91 2.69
CA LEU A 124 -10.69 9.28 3.69
C LEU A 124 -11.79 10.17 3.07
N PRO A 125 -13.07 9.93 3.40
CA PRO A 125 -14.21 10.66 2.86
C PRO A 125 -14.39 12.04 3.54
N ILE A 126 -13.34 12.86 3.52
CA ILE A 126 -13.30 14.19 4.15
C ILE A 126 -13.07 15.29 3.13
N ASN A 127 -13.58 16.48 3.44
CA ASN A 127 -13.36 17.69 2.64
C ASN A 127 -12.89 18.84 3.54
N ASN A 128 -11.70 18.70 4.12
CA ASN A 128 -11.08 19.74 4.95
C ASN A 128 -9.76 20.24 4.33
N LYS A 129 -9.84 21.35 3.60
CA LYS A 129 -8.66 21.94 2.94
C LYS A 129 -7.58 22.37 3.94
N ALA A 130 -7.97 22.85 5.12
CA ALA A 130 -7.02 23.30 6.14
C ALA A 130 -6.15 22.13 6.64
N MET A 131 -6.74 20.94 6.82
CA MET A 131 -5.97 19.76 7.22
C MET A 131 -5.03 19.28 6.11
N ARG A 132 -5.50 19.29 4.85
CA ARG A 132 -4.66 18.94 3.69
C ARG A 132 -3.48 19.90 3.49
N GLU A 133 -3.64 21.18 3.82
CA GLU A 133 -2.55 22.18 3.81
C GLU A 133 -1.48 21.91 4.88
N VAL A 134 -1.82 21.22 5.97
CA VAL A 134 -0.86 20.74 6.98
C VAL A 134 -0.19 19.44 6.53
N GLN A 135 -0.97 18.49 6.00
CA GLN A 135 -0.50 17.19 5.55
C GLN A 135 0.53 17.30 4.42
N LYS A 136 0.20 18.05 3.36
CA LYS A 136 0.99 18.03 2.11
C LYS A 136 2.47 18.40 2.32
N PRO A 137 2.82 19.50 3.03
CA PRO A 137 4.22 19.80 3.30
C PRO A 137 4.92 18.74 4.14
N LEU A 138 4.23 18.10 5.09
CA LEU A 138 4.80 17.01 5.88
C LEU A 138 5.09 15.78 5.02
N GLU A 139 4.29 15.47 4.02
CA GLU A 139 4.56 14.40 3.05
C GLU A 139 5.74 14.74 2.14
N ASP A 140 5.85 16.01 1.71
CA ASP A 140 6.93 16.49 0.83
C ASP A 140 8.33 16.48 1.50
N ILE A 141 8.41 16.21 2.81
CA ILE A 141 9.67 15.98 3.53
C ILE A 141 10.41 14.76 2.96
N THR A 142 9.69 13.69 2.60
CA THR A 142 10.29 12.47 2.03
C THR A 142 11.01 12.79 0.71
N ASP A 143 10.39 13.61 -0.14
CA ASP A 143 11.01 14.06 -1.39
C ASP A 143 12.18 15.01 -1.15
N SER A 144 12.07 15.88 -0.14
CA SER A 144 13.17 16.77 0.26
C SER A 144 14.42 16.02 0.71
N LEU A 145 14.26 14.86 1.35
CA LEU A 145 15.37 14.02 1.82
C LEU A 145 16.11 13.27 0.71
N LYS A 146 15.56 13.24 -0.51
CA LYS A 146 16.25 12.71 -1.71
C LYS A 146 17.37 13.64 -2.18
N VAL A 147 17.35 14.91 -1.79
CA VAL A 147 18.43 15.86 -2.07
C VAL A 147 19.67 15.48 -1.24
N SER A 148 20.85 15.48 -1.85
CA SER A 148 22.08 15.11 -1.14
C SER A 148 22.59 16.22 -0.20
N GLY A 149 22.97 15.83 1.01
CA GLY A 149 23.67 16.69 1.97
C GLY A 149 22.79 17.68 2.74
N VAL A 150 23.41 18.73 3.28
CA VAL A 150 22.77 19.70 4.20
C VAL A 150 21.58 20.45 3.58
N LYS A 151 21.56 20.58 2.24
CA LYS A 151 20.46 21.20 1.50
C LYS A 151 19.11 20.49 1.67
N ALA A 152 19.12 19.18 1.94
CA ALA A 152 17.90 18.45 2.26
C ALA A 152 17.25 18.99 3.53
N LEU A 153 18.05 19.19 4.58
CA LEU A 153 17.57 19.66 5.87
C LEU A 153 16.98 21.07 5.79
N ASP A 154 17.55 21.95 4.97
CA ASP A 154 16.98 23.29 4.74
C ASP A 154 15.63 23.23 4.01
N SER A 155 15.42 22.22 3.16
CA SER A 155 14.12 21.95 2.50
C SER A 155 13.11 21.36 3.48
N VAL A 156 13.54 20.41 4.32
CA VAL A 156 12.73 19.86 5.43
C VAL A 156 12.28 20.97 6.37
N GLU A 157 13.19 21.86 6.76
CA GLU A 157 12.86 23.00 7.63
C GLU A 157 11.80 23.92 6.99
N ARG A 158 11.88 24.15 5.68
CA ARG A 158 10.89 24.96 4.95
C ARG A 158 9.50 24.31 4.98
N ASN A 159 9.43 23.02 4.67
CA ASN A 159 8.18 22.25 4.70
C ASN A 159 7.57 22.23 6.10
N LEU A 160 8.40 22.02 7.13
CA LEU A 160 7.96 22.05 8.52
C LEU A 160 7.40 23.41 8.92
N ARG A 161 8.08 24.51 8.55
CA ARG A 161 7.58 25.88 8.80
C ARG A 161 6.25 26.14 8.08
N GLN A 162 6.07 25.59 6.89
CA GLN A 162 4.81 25.70 6.14
C GLN A 162 3.69 24.93 6.84
N ALA A 163 3.92 23.67 7.23
CA ALA A 163 2.95 22.86 7.97
C ALA A 163 2.58 23.50 9.32
N SER A 164 3.58 23.94 10.09
CA SER A 164 3.36 24.61 11.38
C SER A 164 2.56 25.91 11.23
N ARG A 165 2.84 26.72 10.20
CA ARG A 165 2.05 27.91 9.91
C ARG A 165 0.61 27.56 9.54
N ALA A 166 0.40 26.59 8.65
CA ALA A 166 -0.92 26.12 8.24
C ALA A 166 -1.72 25.60 9.45
N LEU A 167 -1.09 24.85 10.35
CA LEU A 167 -1.72 24.36 11.57
C LEU A 167 -2.14 25.51 12.48
N ASN A 168 -1.24 26.46 12.74
CA ASN A 168 -1.52 27.60 13.62
C ASN A 168 -2.63 28.51 13.08
N GLN A 169 -2.69 28.72 11.77
CA GLN A 169 -3.72 29.53 11.13
C GLN A 169 -5.05 28.76 10.96
N GLY A 170 -4.96 27.45 10.75
CA GLY A 170 -6.09 26.58 10.42
C GLY A 170 -6.71 25.83 11.60
N LYS A 171 -6.12 25.85 12.81
CA LYS A 171 -6.54 25.02 13.96
C LYS A 171 -8.04 25.07 14.24
N ALA A 172 -8.64 26.26 14.20
CA ALA A 172 -10.08 26.42 14.42
C ALA A 172 -10.93 25.77 13.31
N LEU A 173 -10.53 25.89 12.04
CA LEU A 173 -11.20 25.27 10.91
C LEU A 173 -11.03 23.74 10.92
N ILE A 174 -9.85 23.26 11.29
CA ILE A 174 -9.58 21.83 11.46
C ILE A 174 -10.51 21.25 12.53
N LEU A 175 -10.53 21.83 13.73
CA LEU A 175 -11.40 21.39 14.83
C LEU A 175 -12.89 21.50 14.52
N SER A 176 -13.29 22.46 13.69
CA SER A 176 -14.69 22.59 13.25
C SER A 176 -15.14 21.45 12.35
N GLY A 177 -14.21 20.77 11.67
CA GLY A 177 -14.48 19.60 10.82
C GLY A 177 -14.39 18.26 11.56
N VAL A 178 -13.95 18.25 12.83
CA VAL A 178 -13.90 17.03 13.65
C VAL A 178 -15.30 16.68 14.15
N ALA A 179 -15.67 15.40 14.09
CA ALA A 179 -16.96 14.90 14.59
C ALA A 179 -17.13 15.25 16.07
N GLU A 180 -18.35 15.66 16.47
CA GLU A 180 -18.61 16.20 17.82
C GLU A 180 -18.16 15.25 18.93
N SER A 181 -18.43 13.95 18.76
CA SER A 181 -18.06 12.90 19.71
C SER A 181 -16.55 12.67 19.84
N LYS A 182 -15.76 13.09 18.85
CA LYS A 182 -14.30 12.86 18.77
C LYS A 182 -13.48 14.15 18.94
N LYS A 183 -14.12 15.29 19.19
CA LYS A 183 -13.43 16.61 19.28
C LYS A 183 -12.31 16.67 20.32
N GLU A 184 -12.49 16.05 21.48
CA GLU A 184 -11.45 16.03 22.52
C GLU A 184 -10.22 15.22 22.07
N HIS A 185 -10.44 14.06 21.44
CA HIS A 185 -9.36 13.23 20.89
C HIS A 185 -8.65 13.95 19.73
N GLY A 186 -9.41 14.53 18.79
CA GLY A 186 -8.84 15.30 17.69
C GLY A 186 -8.03 16.51 18.17
N LYS A 187 -8.47 17.17 19.25
CA LYS A 187 -7.71 18.25 19.89
C LYS A 187 -6.41 17.74 20.51
N GLU A 188 -6.45 16.62 21.23
CA GLU A 188 -5.27 15.98 21.79
C GLU A 188 -4.24 15.63 20.70
N LEU A 189 -4.69 15.05 19.59
CA LEU A 189 -3.83 14.73 18.45
C LEU A 189 -3.22 15.98 17.79
N LEU A 190 -3.98 17.08 17.68
CA LEU A 190 -3.45 18.34 17.16
C LEU A 190 -2.41 18.96 18.09
N ASP A 191 -2.58 18.82 19.41
CA ASP A 191 -1.60 19.30 20.38
C ASP A 191 -0.33 18.44 20.33
N LYS A 192 -0.44 17.11 20.20
CA LYS A 192 0.70 16.21 19.94
C LYS A 192 1.41 16.53 18.62
N LEU A 193 0.65 16.80 17.56
CA LEU A 193 1.18 17.19 16.26
C LEU A 193 1.96 18.51 16.34
N ALA A 194 1.46 19.51 17.06
CA ALA A 194 2.15 20.77 17.27
C ALA A 194 3.48 20.56 18.02
N ALA A 195 3.46 19.83 19.15
CA ALA A 195 4.65 19.52 19.92
C ALA A 195 5.67 18.70 19.11
N GLY A 196 5.21 17.67 18.39
CA GLY A 196 6.07 16.85 17.56
C GLY A 196 6.70 17.61 16.38
N MET A 197 6.04 18.66 15.86
CA MET A 197 6.64 19.56 14.88
C MET A 197 7.77 20.40 15.49
N GLU A 198 7.67 20.80 16.76
CA GLU A 198 8.77 21.47 17.49
C GLU A 198 9.95 20.52 17.70
N ASP A 199 9.69 19.26 18.07
CA ASP A 199 10.73 18.22 18.18
C ASP A 199 11.45 18.01 16.83
N LEU A 200 10.68 17.92 15.73
CA LEU A 200 11.25 17.76 14.39
C LEU A 200 12.09 18.97 14.00
N GLN A 201 11.68 20.17 14.41
CA GLN A 201 12.47 21.38 14.21
C GLN A 201 13.81 21.29 14.93
N GLN A 202 13.83 20.78 16.17
CA GLN A 202 15.06 20.56 16.92
C GLN A 202 15.97 19.53 16.23
N ILE A 203 15.42 18.39 15.78
CA ILE A 203 16.16 17.36 15.03
C ILE A 203 16.85 17.95 13.79
N VAL A 204 16.13 18.81 13.06
CA VAL A 204 16.66 19.48 11.86
C VAL A 204 17.76 20.48 12.22
N GLN A 205 17.62 21.23 13.32
CA GLN A 205 18.64 22.15 13.83
C GLN A 205 19.92 21.43 14.29
N GLU A 206 19.78 20.26 14.92
CA GLU A 206 20.87 19.38 15.32
C GLU A 206 21.53 18.66 14.13
N ARG A 207 20.98 18.84 12.92
CA ARG A 207 21.43 18.20 11.68
C ARG A 207 21.38 16.66 11.71
N ASN A 208 20.49 16.10 12.53
CA ASN A 208 20.28 14.66 12.61
C ASN A 208 19.31 14.19 11.52
N ARG A 209 19.85 13.86 10.34
CA ARG A 209 19.06 13.42 9.18
C ARG A 209 18.32 12.10 9.41
N ASP A 210 18.94 11.16 10.12
CA ASP A 210 18.41 9.80 10.27
C ASP A 210 17.16 9.76 11.16
N ALA A 211 17.04 10.72 12.09
CA ALA A 211 15.86 10.87 12.94
C ALA A 211 14.67 11.60 12.27
N VAL A 212 14.85 12.19 11.08
CA VAL A 212 13.78 12.94 10.39
C VAL A 212 12.66 12.01 9.93
N VAL A 213 12.98 10.90 9.26
CA VAL A 213 11.97 9.98 8.68
C VAL A 213 11.09 9.33 9.75
N PRO A 214 11.64 8.76 10.85
CA PRO A 214 10.82 8.21 11.92
C PRO A 214 9.87 9.25 12.53
N LYS A 215 10.37 10.45 12.80
CA LYS A 215 9.55 11.52 13.38
C LYS A 215 8.50 12.03 12.39
N GLN A 216 8.82 12.15 11.11
CA GLN A 216 7.85 12.47 10.06
C GLN A 216 6.71 11.44 10.01
N LYS A 217 7.03 10.13 10.09
CA LYS A 217 6.02 9.06 10.12
C LYS A 217 5.09 9.21 11.32
N GLU A 218 5.64 9.49 12.50
CA GLU A 218 4.86 9.79 13.72
C GLU A 218 3.91 10.99 13.53
N LEU A 219 4.39 12.11 12.98
CA LEU A 219 3.55 13.29 12.73
C LEU A 219 2.42 12.97 11.74
N LEU A 220 2.71 12.21 10.68
CA LEU A 220 1.72 11.81 9.69
C LEU A 220 0.68 10.82 10.26
N GLN A 221 1.01 10.05 11.30
CA GLN A 221 0.04 9.26 12.05
C GLN A 221 -0.92 10.16 12.83
N TYR A 222 -0.44 11.23 13.48
CA TYR A 222 -1.31 12.20 14.14
C TYR A 222 -2.22 12.92 13.15
N VAL A 223 -1.69 13.32 11.99
CA VAL A 223 -2.49 13.87 10.88
C VAL A 223 -3.59 12.90 10.48
N GLY A 224 -3.25 11.64 10.22
CA GLY A 224 -4.22 10.60 9.84
C GLY A 224 -5.30 10.38 10.91
N GLY A 225 -4.92 10.35 12.19
CA GLY A 225 -5.89 10.23 13.29
C GLY A 225 -6.85 11.41 13.38
N VAL A 226 -6.36 12.64 13.20
CA VAL A 226 -7.25 13.82 13.16
C VAL A 226 -8.21 13.72 11.97
N GLU A 227 -7.72 13.30 10.80
CA GLU A 227 -8.54 13.12 9.61
C GLU A 227 -9.59 12.03 9.78
N GLU A 228 -9.27 10.93 10.46
CA GLU A 228 -10.23 9.88 10.83
C GLU A 228 -11.27 10.38 11.83
N ASP A 229 -10.88 11.25 12.76
CA ASP A 229 -11.82 11.90 13.69
C ASP A 229 -12.76 12.90 13.00
N MET A 230 -12.42 13.38 11.80
CA MET A 230 -13.33 14.20 10.97
C MET A 230 -14.42 13.39 10.28
N VAL A 231 -14.27 12.07 10.19
CA VAL A 231 -15.30 11.22 9.60
C VAL A 231 -16.41 10.99 10.64
N ASP A 232 -17.54 11.67 10.41
CA ASP A 232 -18.74 11.56 11.22
C ASP A 232 -19.68 10.50 10.63
N GLY A 233 -19.53 9.26 11.12
CA GLY A 233 -20.30 8.12 10.64
C GLY A 233 -19.89 7.63 9.25
N PHE A 234 -20.63 6.64 8.74
CA PHE A 234 -20.34 6.02 7.45
C PHE A 234 -20.97 6.84 6.30
N PRO A 235 -20.23 7.15 5.21
CA PRO A 235 -20.61 8.23 4.28
C PRO A 235 -21.77 7.92 3.33
N TYR A 236 -22.18 6.65 3.18
CA TYR A 236 -23.24 6.23 2.26
C TYR A 236 -23.93 4.95 2.74
N GLU A 237 -25.02 4.56 2.12
CA GLU A 237 -25.68 3.27 2.39
C GLU A 237 -25.18 2.21 1.40
N VAL A 238 -24.80 1.05 1.92
CA VAL A 238 -24.44 -0.11 1.10
C VAL A 238 -25.74 -0.69 0.49
N PRO A 239 -25.75 -1.10 -0.79
CA PRO A 239 -26.92 -1.69 -1.44
C PRO A 239 -27.57 -2.82 -0.62
N GLU A 240 -28.91 -2.89 -0.61
CA GLU A 240 -29.67 -3.87 0.18
C GLU A 240 -29.30 -5.33 -0.14
N GLU A 241 -28.89 -5.59 -1.38
CA GLU A 241 -28.40 -6.89 -1.84
C GLU A 241 -27.18 -7.41 -1.06
N TYR A 242 -26.35 -6.51 -0.51
CA TYR A 242 -25.16 -6.85 0.27
C TYR A 242 -25.33 -6.61 1.77
N ASN A 243 -26.46 -6.05 2.21
CA ASN A 243 -26.68 -5.74 3.62
C ASN A 243 -26.65 -6.96 4.55
N ASN A 244 -26.88 -8.17 4.04
CA ASN A 244 -26.79 -9.41 4.84
C ASN A 244 -25.37 -10.00 4.91
N MET A 245 -24.39 -9.41 4.22
CA MET A 245 -23.00 -9.82 4.25
C MET A 245 -22.25 -9.09 5.38
N PRO A 246 -21.08 -9.62 5.82
CA PRO A 246 -20.18 -8.88 6.68
C PRO A 246 -19.70 -7.59 6.01
N ILE A 247 -19.88 -6.44 6.67
CA ILE A 247 -19.57 -5.12 6.14
C ILE A 247 -18.67 -4.37 7.13
N LEU A 248 -17.56 -3.81 6.65
CA LEU A 248 -16.70 -2.95 7.47
C LEU A 248 -17.10 -1.49 7.31
N LYS A 249 -17.80 -0.91 8.30
CA LYS A 249 -18.23 0.50 8.30
C LYS A 249 -17.18 1.44 8.91
N GLY A 250 -15.96 1.39 8.41
CA GLY A 250 -14.85 2.18 8.91
C GLY A 250 -13.51 1.57 8.50
N ARG A 251 -12.52 1.66 9.38
CA ARG A 251 -11.23 1.00 9.20
C ARG A 251 -11.03 -0.09 10.24
N ALA A 252 -10.22 -1.07 9.88
CA ALA A 252 -9.69 -2.06 10.80
C ALA A 252 -8.21 -2.25 10.55
N THR A 253 -7.45 -2.56 11.59
CA THR A 253 -6.03 -2.91 11.47
C THR A 253 -5.85 -4.38 11.78
N VAL A 254 -5.13 -5.08 10.91
CA VAL A 254 -4.81 -6.50 11.06
C VAL A 254 -3.30 -6.67 11.19
N GLU A 255 -2.88 -7.48 12.14
CA GLU A 255 -1.50 -7.98 12.22
C GLU A 255 -1.45 -9.38 11.62
N MET A 256 -0.64 -9.53 10.57
CA MET A 256 -0.36 -10.80 9.91
C MET A 256 1.04 -11.26 10.28
N LYS A 257 1.13 -12.39 11.00
CA LYS A 257 2.40 -13.01 11.34
C LYS A 257 2.72 -14.12 10.34
N VAL A 258 3.84 -13.98 9.64
CA VAL A 258 4.32 -14.96 8.65
C VAL A 258 5.62 -15.59 9.12
N LYS A 259 5.67 -16.90 9.06
CA LYS A 259 6.88 -17.69 9.22
C LYS A 259 7.54 -17.89 7.87
N VAL A 260 8.71 -17.27 7.70
CA VAL A 260 9.51 -17.34 6.47
C VAL A 260 10.44 -18.55 6.58
N LYS A 261 10.27 -19.53 5.69
CA LYS A 261 11.10 -20.72 5.62
C LYS A 261 12.39 -20.41 4.87
N ASP A 262 13.46 -21.11 5.24
CA ASP A 262 14.74 -21.10 4.52
C ASP A 262 15.35 -19.70 4.29
N ASN A 263 15.14 -18.77 5.23
CA ASN A 263 15.80 -17.47 5.26
C ASN A 263 16.67 -17.33 6.52
N PRO A 264 18.00 -17.19 6.40
CA PRO A 264 18.89 -17.12 7.56
C PRO A 264 18.79 -15.80 8.33
N ASN A 265 18.16 -14.77 7.75
CA ASN A 265 18.09 -13.43 8.31
C ASN A 265 16.70 -13.09 8.88
N VAL A 266 15.65 -13.75 8.40
CA VAL A 266 14.25 -13.47 8.78
C VAL A 266 13.54 -14.80 9.00
N GLU A 267 13.22 -15.12 10.26
CA GLU A 267 12.45 -16.33 10.60
C GLU A 267 10.95 -16.03 10.74
N ASN A 268 10.62 -14.91 11.38
CA ASN A 268 9.25 -14.46 11.59
C ASN A 268 9.14 -12.98 11.23
N CYS A 269 8.14 -12.64 10.42
CA CYS A 269 7.80 -11.25 10.10
C CYS A 269 6.38 -10.95 10.52
N VAL A 270 6.13 -9.73 11.01
CA VAL A 270 4.80 -9.24 11.38
C VAL A 270 4.49 -8.05 10.49
N PHE A 271 3.45 -8.17 9.68
CA PHE A 271 2.97 -7.10 8.80
C PHE A 271 1.77 -6.42 9.44
N ARG A 272 1.78 -5.09 9.49
CA ARG A 272 0.63 -4.29 9.91
C ARG A 272 -0.15 -3.84 8.68
N ILE A 273 -1.38 -4.28 8.55
CA ILE A 273 -2.25 -4.00 7.39
C ILE A 273 -3.43 -3.15 7.84
N VAL A 274 -3.67 -2.03 7.19
CA VAL A 274 -4.87 -1.21 7.41
C VAL A 274 -5.86 -1.50 6.30
N LEU A 275 -7.06 -1.89 6.70
CA LEU A 275 -8.19 -2.19 5.84
C LEU A 275 -9.12 -0.99 5.78
N ASP A 276 -9.58 -0.63 4.57
CA ASP A 276 -10.35 0.58 4.31
C ASP A 276 -11.78 0.27 3.85
N GLY A 277 -12.67 0.14 4.83
CA GLY A 277 -14.10 -0.08 4.59
C GLY A 277 -14.86 1.17 4.13
N TYR A 278 -14.26 2.36 4.16
CA TYR A 278 -14.89 3.56 3.58
C TYR A 278 -15.03 3.48 2.06
N ASN A 279 -14.06 2.86 1.38
CA ASN A 279 -14.05 2.73 -0.07
C ASN A 279 -14.32 1.30 -0.53
N ALA A 280 -14.09 0.29 0.32
CA ALA A 280 -14.37 -1.12 0.03
C ALA A 280 -15.07 -1.84 1.21
N PRO A 281 -16.28 -1.41 1.62
CA PRO A 281 -16.97 -1.94 2.81
C PRO A 281 -17.27 -3.44 2.77
N VAL A 282 -17.74 -3.97 1.64
CA VAL A 282 -18.11 -5.40 1.53
C VAL A 282 -16.86 -6.26 1.47
N THR A 283 -15.87 -5.83 0.69
CA THR A 283 -14.61 -6.56 0.52
C THR A 283 -13.80 -6.62 1.82
N ALA A 284 -13.63 -5.47 2.48
CA ALA A 284 -12.93 -5.41 3.75
C ALA A 284 -13.71 -6.13 4.86
N GLY A 285 -15.05 -6.00 4.89
CA GLY A 285 -15.90 -6.70 5.85
C GLY A 285 -15.79 -8.22 5.75
N ASN A 286 -15.82 -8.76 4.53
CA ASN A 286 -15.60 -10.19 4.29
C ASN A 286 -14.23 -10.65 4.77
N PHE A 287 -13.16 -9.89 4.49
CA PHE A 287 -11.82 -10.26 4.94
C PHE A 287 -11.70 -10.27 6.47
N VAL A 288 -12.22 -9.24 7.16
CA VAL A 288 -12.21 -9.19 8.63
C VAL A 288 -13.01 -10.35 9.23
N ASP A 289 -14.18 -10.68 8.68
CA ASP A 289 -14.97 -11.85 9.12
C ASP A 289 -14.20 -13.16 9.00
N LEU A 290 -13.42 -13.33 7.92
CA LEU A 290 -12.57 -14.52 7.74
C LEU A 290 -11.36 -14.55 8.68
N VAL A 291 -10.77 -13.40 8.98
CA VAL A 291 -9.71 -13.29 10.00
C VAL A 291 -10.24 -13.70 11.38
N GLU A 292 -11.41 -13.20 11.78
CA GLU A 292 -12.05 -13.56 13.07
C GLU A 292 -12.46 -15.04 13.16
N ARG A 293 -12.60 -15.71 12.01
CA ARG A 293 -12.83 -17.16 11.92
C ARG A 293 -11.55 -17.98 11.95
N HIS A 294 -10.38 -17.35 12.06
CA HIS A 294 -9.07 -17.99 11.94
C HIS A 294 -8.89 -18.71 10.59
N PHE A 295 -9.55 -18.24 9.53
CA PHE A 295 -9.54 -18.91 8.22
C PHE A 295 -8.14 -18.96 7.60
N TYR A 296 -7.34 -17.91 7.79
CA TYR A 296 -6.00 -17.78 7.23
C TYR A 296 -4.91 -18.39 8.12
N ASP A 297 -5.23 -18.78 9.35
CA ASP A 297 -4.25 -19.27 10.32
C ASP A 297 -3.71 -20.65 9.90
N GLY A 298 -2.39 -20.76 9.84
CA GLY A 298 -1.68 -21.95 9.35
C GLY A 298 -1.69 -22.12 7.83
N MET A 299 -2.24 -21.18 7.07
CA MET A 299 -2.29 -21.27 5.61
C MET A 299 -0.93 -20.99 4.97
N GLU A 300 -0.61 -21.74 3.91
CA GLU A 300 0.61 -21.49 3.13
C GLU A 300 0.40 -20.36 2.11
N ILE A 301 1.48 -19.65 1.81
CA ILE A 301 1.57 -18.78 0.65
C ILE A 301 1.60 -19.68 -0.59
N GLN A 302 0.60 -19.56 -1.45
CA GLN A 302 0.38 -20.45 -2.59
C GLN A 302 1.06 -19.94 -3.86
N ARG A 303 1.25 -18.63 -3.98
CA ARG A 303 1.93 -18.01 -5.12
C ARG A 303 2.77 -16.83 -4.65
N ALA A 304 4.03 -16.81 -5.09
CA ALA A 304 4.97 -15.72 -4.91
C ALA A 304 5.89 -15.69 -6.14
N ASP A 305 5.57 -14.84 -7.12
CA ASP A 305 6.25 -14.80 -8.43
C ASP A 305 7.08 -13.53 -8.67
N GLY A 306 7.30 -12.75 -7.60
CA GLY A 306 8.00 -11.47 -7.64
C GLY A 306 7.14 -10.29 -8.10
N PHE A 307 5.92 -10.55 -8.59
CA PHE A 307 4.93 -9.50 -8.88
C PHE A 307 3.86 -9.44 -7.80
N VAL A 308 3.41 -10.61 -7.35
CA VAL A 308 2.40 -10.74 -6.30
C VAL A 308 2.77 -11.82 -5.31
N VAL A 309 2.33 -11.64 -4.06
CA VAL A 309 2.22 -12.70 -3.06
C VAL A 309 0.73 -12.97 -2.89
N GLN A 310 0.29 -14.21 -3.05
CA GLN A 310 -1.12 -14.57 -2.98
C GLN A 310 -1.33 -15.78 -2.05
N THR A 311 -2.41 -15.71 -1.29
CA THR A 311 -2.88 -16.74 -0.36
C THR A 311 -4.41 -16.77 -0.31
N GLY A 312 -4.99 -17.60 0.56
CA GLY A 312 -6.44 -17.66 0.80
C GLY A 312 -7.18 -18.74 0.03
N ASP A 313 -6.46 -19.63 -0.68
CA ASP A 313 -7.04 -20.79 -1.34
C ASP A 313 -7.14 -21.98 -0.36
N PRO A 314 -8.34 -22.47 0.00
CA PRO A 314 -8.47 -23.54 0.99
C PRO A 314 -7.98 -24.89 0.42
N GLN A 315 -7.56 -25.79 1.30
CA GLN A 315 -7.23 -27.15 0.89
C GLN A 315 -8.49 -27.93 0.49
N GLY A 316 -8.42 -28.65 -0.63
CA GLY A 316 -9.49 -29.53 -1.10
C GLY A 316 -10.12 -29.04 -2.40
N PRO A 317 -11.33 -29.52 -2.73
CA PRO A 317 -12.02 -29.13 -3.97
C PRO A 317 -12.77 -27.79 -3.86
N ALA A 318 -12.75 -27.14 -2.69
CA ALA A 318 -13.43 -25.87 -2.50
C ALA A 318 -12.65 -24.74 -3.16
N GLU A 319 -13.33 -23.95 -3.97
CA GLU A 319 -12.79 -22.72 -4.56
C GLU A 319 -13.30 -21.55 -3.71
N GLY A 320 -12.50 -21.17 -2.70
CA GLY A 320 -12.85 -20.11 -1.76
C GLY A 320 -13.58 -20.56 -0.49
N PHE A 321 -14.04 -19.60 0.31
CA PHE A 321 -14.68 -19.87 1.61
C PHE A 321 -16.06 -20.48 1.44
N ILE A 322 -16.27 -21.66 2.04
CA ILE A 322 -17.58 -22.30 2.15
C ILE A 322 -18.22 -21.88 3.47
N ASP A 323 -19.40 -21.25 3.40
CA ASP A 323 -20.13 -20.85 4.58
C ASP A 323 -20.70 -22.08 5.32
N PRO A 324 -20.30 -22.36 6.58
CA PRO A 324 -20.75 -23.53 7.32
C PRO A 324 -22.27 -23.56 7.57
N SER A 325 -22.96 -22.42 7.47
CA SER A 325 -24.40 -22.33 7.68
C SER A 325 -25.22 -22.67 6.42
N THR A 326 -24.66 -22.43 5.24
CA THR A 326 -25.36 -22.65 3.96
C THR A 326 -24.76 -23.77 3.12
N GLU A 327 -23.56 -24.25 3.48
CA GLU A 327 -22.77 -25.23 2.75
C GLU A 327 -22.44 -24.79 1.30
N LYS A 328 -22.48 -23.49 1.03
CA LYS A 328 -22.20 -22.90 -0.28
C LYS A 328 -20.99 -21.98 -0.21
N ALA A 329 -20.30 -21.84 -1.34
CA ALA A 329 -19.25 -20.84 -1.51
C ALA A 329 -19.85 -19.44 -1.29
N ARG A 330 -19.21 -18.65 -0.44
CA ARG A 330 -19.50 -17.24 -0.26
C ARG A 330 -18.74 -16.46 -1.32
N THR A 331 -19.46 -15.77 -2.18
CA THR A 331 -18.87 -14.81 -3.11
C THR A 331 -19.27 -13.38 -2.74
N ILE A 332 -18.42 -12.43 -3.10
CA ILE A 332 -18.63 -10.99 -2.92
C ILE A 332 -18.50 -10.27 -4.27
N PRO A 333 -19.19 -9.13 -4.43
CA PRO A 333 -19.11 -8.36 -5.66
C PRO A 333 -17.74 -7.69 -5.84
N LEU A 334 -17.38 -7.40 -7.10
CA LEU A 334 -16.30 -6.45 -7.38
C LEU A 334 -16.70 -5.07 -6.84
N GLU A 335 -15.84 -4.45 -6.04
CA GLU A 335 -16.10 -3.17 -5.39
C GLU A 335 -15.00 -2.16 -5.72
N ILE A 336 -15.36 -1.09 -6.43
CA ILE A 336 -14.40 -0.07 -6.88
C ILE A 336 -14.96 1.32 -6.59
N MET A 337 -14.28 2.08 -5.71
CA MET A 337 -14.58 3.49 -5.50
C MET A 337 -13.72 4.37 -6.41
N VAL A 338 -14.36 5.28 -7.14
CA VAL A 338 -13.73 6.26 -8.03
C VAL A 338 -13.70 7.64 -7.37
N ASP A 339 -12.64 8.40 -7.63
CA ASP A 339 -12.55 9.79 -7.23
C ASP A 339 -13.70 10.63 -7.78
N GLY A 340 -14.44 11.27 -6.87
CA GLY A 340 -15.60 12.13 -7.18
C GLY A 340 -16.95 11.42 -7.10
N ASP A 341 -16.96 10.09 -7.07
CA ASP A 341 -18.19 9.32 -6.87
C ASP A 341 -18.61 9.36 -5.39
N LYS A 342 -19.91 9.20 -5.13
CA LYS A 342 -20.49 9.19 -3.77
C LYS A 342 -20.52 7.80 -3.15
N THR A 343 -20.56 6.77 -3.98
CA THR A 343 -20.70 5.36 -3.60
C THR A 343 -19.79 4.51 -4.49
N PRO A 344 -19.29 3.36 -4.00
CA PRO A 344 -18.56 2.42 -4.83
C PRO A 344 -19.42 1.89 -5.98
N ILE A 345 -18.74 1.51 -7.05
CA ILE A 345 -19.30 0.73 -8.15
C ILE A 345 -19.23 -0.74 -7.74
N TYR A 346 -20.34 -1.45 -7.96
CA TYR A 346 -20.47 -2.86 -7.64
C TYR A 346 -20.63 -3.71 -8.91
N GLY A 347 -19.90 -4.83 -8.97
CA GLY A 347 -20.06 -5.89 -9.95
C GLY A 347 -19.75 -5.55 -11.40
N ALA A 348 -18.95 -4.50 -11.64
CA ALA A 348 -18.49 -4.12 -12.97
C ALA A 348 -17.10 -3.49 -12.91
N THR A 349 -16.25 -3.78 -13.91
CA THR A 349 -14.96 -3.10 -14.07
C THR A 349 -15.12 -1.67 -14.63
N LEU A 350 -14.11 -0.82 -14.42
CA LEU A 350 -14.10 0.52 -15.03
C LEU A 350 -14.02 0.47 -16.56
N GLU A 351 -13.42 -0.59 -17.10
CA GLU A 351 -13.30 -0.82 -18.54
C GLU A 351 -14.67 -1.11 -19.19
N GLU A 352 -15.49 -1.95 -18.56
CA GLU A 352 -16.86 -2.24 -19.02
C GLU A 352 -17.76 -1.01 -18.97
N LEU A 353 -17.56 -0.15 -17.97
CA LEU A 353 -18.28 1.13 -17.84
C LEU A 353 -17.71 2.24 -18.73
N GLY A 354 -16.65 1.97 -19.51
CA GLY A 354 -16.02 2.95 -20.39
C GLY A 354 -15.27 4.08 -19.66
N ARG A 355 -14.93 3.90 -18.38
CA ARG A 355 -14.26 4.88 -17.51
C ARG A 355 -12.73 4.69 -17.45
N TYR A 356 -12.07 4.54 -18.60
CA TYR A 356 -10.63 4.24 -18.71
C TYR A 356 -9.67 5.26 -18.06
N LYS A 357 -10.14 6.49 -17.81
CA LYS A 357 -9.34 7.59 -17.22
C LYS A 357 -9.72 7.91 -15.78
N ALA A 358 -10.70 7.19 -15.22
CA ALA A 358 -11.10 7.39 -13.85
C ALA A 358 -9.99 6.92 -12.91
N GLN A 359 -9.75 7.68 -11.85
CA GLN A 359 -8.81 7.33 -10.79
C GLN A 359 -9.56 6.69 -9.64
N THR A 360 -9.04 5.59 -9.10
CA THR A 360 -9.64 4.93 -7.94
C THR A 360 -9.17 5.61 -6.66
N LYS A 361 -10.05 5.64 -5.65
CA LYS A 361 -9.70 6.12 -4.29
C LYS A 361 -8.60 5.29 -3.65
N LEU A 362 -8.58 4.00 -3.95
CA LEU A 362 -7.58 3.04 -3.53
C LEU A 362 -6.84 2.53 -4.78
N PRO A 363 -5.75 3.18 -5.21
CA PRO A 363 -4.98 2.75 -6.37
C PRO A 363 -3.92 1.71 -5.99
N PHE A 364 -3.53 0.89 -6.96
CA PHE A 364 -2.39 -0.02 -6.90
C PHE A 364 -1.08 0.76 -7.08
N ASN A 365 -0.79 1.77 -6.26
CA ASN A 365 0.44 2.57 -6.40
C ASN A 365 1.52 2.24 -5.36
N ALA A 366 1.13 1.69 -4.21
CA ALA A 366 2.03 1.35 -3.13
C ALA A 366 2.50 -0.10 -3.21
N PHE A 367 3.76 -0.33 -2.86
CA PHE A 367 4.25 -1.67 -2.56
C PHE A 367 3.47 -2.23 -1.35
N GLY A 368 3.03 -3.48 -1.43
CA GLY A 368 2.17 -4.09 -0.40
C GLY A 368 0.70 -3.67 -0.49
N THR A 369 0.24 -3.11 -1.61
CA THR A 369 -1.20 -2.91 -1.85
C THR A 369 -1.92 -4.26 -1.79
N MET A 370 -2.98 -4.35 -0.99
CA MET A 370 -3.75 -5.56 -0.77
C MET A 370 -5.08 -5.52 -1.54
N ALA A 371 -5.34 -6.56 -2.31
CA ALA A 371 -6.54 -6.68 -3.11
C ALA A 371 -7.11 -8.10 -3.12
N MET A 372 -8.39 -8.19 -3.45
CA MET A 372 -9.11 -9.46 -3.51
C MET A 372 -8.90 -10.12 -4.86
N ALA A 373 -8.51 -11.40 -4.86
CA ALA A 373 -8.43 -12.18 -6.09
C ALA A 373 -9.84 -12.59 -6.56
N ARG A 374 -9.98 -12.71 -7.88
CA ARG A 374 -11.23 -13.09 -8.55
C ARG A 374 -10.92 -13.85 -9.84
N GLU A 375 -11.91 -14.54 -10.37
CA GLU A 375 -11.86 -15.10 -11.72
C GLU A 375 -11.82 -13.99 -12.77
N GLU A 376 -11.17 -14.23 -13.91
CA GLU A 376 -10.95 -13.20 -14.95
C GLU A 376 -12.25 -12.73 -15.61
N PHE A 377 -13.20 -13.62 -15.83
CA PHE A 377 -14.42 -13.37 -16.61
C PHE A 377 -15.69 -13.24 -15.76
N GLU A 378 -15.57 -13.30 -14.43
CA GLU A 378 -16.69 -13.15 -13.50
C GLU A 378 -16.31 -12.15 -12.41
N ASP A 379 -16.92 -10.96 -12.46
CA ASP A 379 -16.61 -9.86 -11.55
C ASP A 379 -17.06 -10.15 -10.12
N ASN A 380 -18.11 -10.96 -9.91
CA ASN A 380 -18.66 -11.27 -8.59
C ASN A 380 -18.22 -12.64 -8.06
N SER A 381 -17.02 -13.10 -8.46
CA SER A 381 -16.45 -14.41 -8.09
C SER A 381 -15.51 -14.36 -6.87
N ALA A 382 -15.13 -13.18 -6.41
CA ALA A 382 -14.21 -13.02 -5.29
C ALA A 382 -14.75 -13.70 -4.02
N SER A 383 -13.87 -14.33 -3.24
CA SER A 383 -14.25 -15.06 -2.02
C SER A 383 -13.22 -14.86 -0.90
N SER A 384 -12.23 -15.74 -0.76
CA SER A 384 -11.25 -15.72 0.34
C SER A 384 -9.82 -15.45 -0.09
N GLN A 385 -9.52 -15.57 -1.39
CA GLN A 385 -8.17 -15.42 -1.91
C GLN A 385 -7.77 -13.93 -1.98
N VAL A 386 -6.62 -13.60 -1.40
CA VAL A 386 -6.08 -12.23 -1.36
C VAL A 386 -4.67 -12.21 -1.89
N PHE A 387 -4.27 -11.06 -2.46
CA PHE A 387 -2.90 -10.87 -2.90
C PHE A 387 -2.35 -9.49 -2.52
N TRP A 388 -1.03 -9.44 -2.36
CA TRP A 388 -0.24 -8.24 -2.15
C TRP A 388 0.61 -7.96 -3.38
N LEU A 389 0.61 -6.71 -3.82
CA LEU A 389 1.42 -6.26 -4.95
C LEU A 389 2.88 -6.00 -4.52
N LEU A 390 3.84 -6.72 -5.09
CA LEU A 390 5.28 -6.53 -4.86
C LEU A 390 5.96 -5.61 -5.87
N LYS A 391 5.24 -5.19 -6.92
CA LYS A 391 5.81 -4.35 -7.96
C LYS A 391 5.39 -2.91 -7.75
N GLU A 392 6.38 -2.01 -7.66
CA GLU A 392 6.11 -0.59 -7.86
C GLU A 392 5.55 -0.40 -9.27
N SER A 393 4.37 0.20 -9.35
CA SER A 393 3.56 0.30 -10.56
C SER A 393 4.37 0.89 -11.70
N GLU A 394 4.55 0.11 -12.76
CA GLU A 394 4.93 0.65 -14.07
C GLU A 394 3.69 1.36 -14.60
N LEU A 395 3.60 2.64 -14.26
CA LEU A 395 2.51 3.47 -14.72
C LEU A 395 2.54 3.55 -16.25
N THR A 396 1.36 3.52 -16.84
CA THR A 396 1.16 3.97 -18.22
C THR A 396 1.59 5.44 -18.37
N PRO A 397 1.85 5.95 -19.60
CA PRO A 397 2.16 7.37 -19.81
C PRO A 397 1.12 8.35 -19.24
N SER A 398 -0.09 7.87 -18.95
CA SER A 398 -1.18 8.58 -18.27
C SER A 398 -1.16 8.52 -16.74
N ASN A 399 -0.09 7.99 -16.14
CA ASN A 399 0.04 7.78 -14.69
C ASN A 399 -1.03 6.86 -14.07
N ALA A 400 -1.59 5.91 -14.85
CA ALA A 400 -2.58 4.94 -14.36
C ALA A 400 -1.98 3.52 -14.29
N ASN A 401 -2.30 2.78 -13.23
CA ASN A 401 -1.96 1.36 -13.12
C ASN A 401 -2.96 0.52 -13.93
N ILE A 402 -2.48 -0.55 -14.57
CA ILE A 402 -3.30 -1.48 -15.37
C ILE A 402 -4.27 -2.30 -14.50
N LEU A 403 -3.96 -2.48 -13.20
CA LEU A 403 -4.81 -3.19 -12.25
C LEU A 403 -5.93 -2.32 -11.68
N ASP A 404 -5.78 -0.99 -11.73
CA ASP A 404 -6.80 -0.06 -11.25
C ASP A 404 -8.09 -0.25 -12.05
N GLY A 405 -9.20 -0.39 -11.33
CA GLY A 405 -10.51 -0.61 -11.93
C GLY A 405 -10.81 -2.03 -12.40
N ARG A 406 -9.92 -3.00 -12.14
CA ARG A 406 -10.12 -4.43 -12.44
C ARG A 406 -10.22 -5.32 -11.19
N TYR A 407 -9.67 -4.87 -10.07
CA TYR A 407 -9.66 -5.56 -8.79
C TYR A 407 -10.11 -4.63 -7.66
N ALA A 408 -10.73 -5.21 -6.63
CA ALA A 408 -11.08 -4.49 -5.40
C ALA A 408 -9.83 -4.39 -4.49
N VAL A 409 -9.23 -3.20 -4.44
CA VAL A 409 -8.24 -2.85 -3.41
C VAL A 409 -9.01 -2.51 -2.14
N PHE A 410 -8.62 -3.07 -1.02
CA PHE A 410 -9.32 -2.86 0.25
C PHE A 410 -8.37 -2.66 1.45
N GLY A 411 -7.07 -2.64 1.22
CA GLY A 411 -6.11 -2.35 2.28
C GLY A 411 -4.68 -2.15 1.80
N TYR A 412 -3.83 -1.72 2.72
CA TYR A 412 -2.41 -1.50 2.48
C TYR A 412 -1.57 -2.00 3.65
N VAL A 413 -0.41 -2.58 3.36
CA VAL A 413 0.61 -2.85 4.37
C VAL A 413 1.31 -1.53 4.74
N THR A 414 1.28 -1.17 6.02
CA THR A 414 1.79 0.12 6.56
C THR A 414 3.07 -0.01 7.39
N GLU A 415 3.42 -1.25 7.76
CA GLU A 415 4.66 -1.56 8.45
C GLU A 415 5.22 -2.90 7.97
N ASN A 416 6.56 -2.95 7.86
CA ASN A 416 7.33 -4.10 7.41
C ASN A 416 7.01 -4.53 5.96
N GLU A 417 6.49 -3.62 5.14
CA GLU A 417 6.16 -3.87 3.75
C GLU A 417 7.35 -4.45 2.98
N ASP A 418 8.57 -3.92 3.14
CA ASP A 418 9.79 -4.38 2.45
C ASP A 418 10.05 -5.89 2.57
N PHE A 419 9.66 -6.50 3.70
CA PHE A 419 9.83 -7.94 3.94
C PHE A 419 8.87 -8.82 3.14
N LEU A 420 7.82 -8.26 2.51
CA LEU A 420 6.95 -9.04 1.62
C LEU A 420 7.73 -9.59 0.41
N ALA A 421 8.82 -8.92 0.00
CA ALA A 421 9.69 -9.40 -1.08
C ALA A 421 10.45 -10.68 -0.71
N ASP A 422 10.63 -10.94 0.60
CA ASP A 422 11.30 -12.14 1.10
C ASP A 422 10.36 -13.33 1.26
N VAL A 423 9.04 -13.10 1.16
CA VAL A 423 8.00 -14.13 1.29
C VAL A 423 7.95 -15.00 0.02
N LYS A 424 7.93 -16.31 0.22
CA LYS A 424 8.00 -17.33 -0.85
C LYS A 424 6.84 -18.31 -0.77
N VAL A 425 6.66 -19.05 -1.85
CA VAL A 425 5.72 -20.19 -1.89
C VAL A 425 6.09 -21.19 -0.80
N GLY A 426 5.10 -21.58 -0.01
CA GLY A 426 5.26 -22.51 1.12
C GLY A 426 5.59 -21.84 2.46
N ASP A 427 5.84 -20.54 2.51
CA ASP A 427 5.84 -19.80 3.78
C ASP A 427 4.46 -19.86 4.43
N VAL A 428 4.39 -19.73 5.75
CA VAL A 428 3.15 -20.00 6.50
C VAL A 428 2.66 -18.74 7.20
N ILE A 429 1.40 -18.40 7.02
CA ILE A 429 0.71 -17.42 7.86
C ILE A 429 0.46 -18.10 9.20
N GLU A 430 1.24 -17.78 10.23
CA GLU A 430 1.05 -18.37 11.56
C GLU A 430 -0.27 -17.90 12.17
N SER A 431 -0.58 -16.62 12.00
CA SER A 431 -1.84 -16.04 12.46
C SER A 431 -2.14 -14.71 11.78
N MET A 432 -3.43 -14.42 11.58
CA MET A 432 -3.94 -13.06 11.35
C MET A 432 -4.84 -12.64 12.50
N GLN A 433 -4.66 -11.43 13.02
CA GLN A 433 -5.46 -10.93 14.14
C GLN A 433 -5.87 -9.49 13.92
N VAL A 434 -7.15 -9.17 14.18
CA VAL A 434 -7.63 -7.79 14.19
C VAL A 434 -7.17 -7.12 15.48
N VAL A 435 -6.35 -6.07 15.36
CA VAL A 435 -5.78 -5.34 16.51
C VAL A 435 -6.55 -4.06 16.85
N SER A 436 -7.31 -3.52 15.89
CA SER A 436 -8.20 -2.37 16.10
C SER A 436 -9.30 -2.31 15.05
N GLY A 437 -10.42 -1.66 15.37
CA GLY A 437 -11.51 -1.38 14.43
C GLY A 437 -12.45 -2.55 14.18
N LEU A 438 -12.42 -3.59 15.03
CA LEU A 438 -13.37 -4.72 14.96
C LEU A 438 -14.81 -4.25 15.22
N GLU A 439 -14.98 -3.22 16.04
CA GLU A 439 -16.25 -2.57 16.34
C GLU A 439 -16.93 -1.95 15.09
N ASN A 440 -16.16 -1.72 14.02
CA ASN A 440 -16.68 -1.22 12.75
C ASN A 440 -17.27 -2.35 11.88
N LEU A 441 -17.05 -3.62 12.23
CA LEU A 441 -17.62 -4.75 11.52
C LEU A 441 -19.10 -4.91 11.89
N VAL A 442 -19.95 -4.91 10.86
CA VAL A 442 -21.40 -5.08 10.97
C VAL A 442 -21.80 -6.36 10.26
N ASN A 443 -22.82 -7.03 10.79
CA ASN A 443 -23.32 -8.32 10.31
C ASN A 443 -22.24 -9.41 10.24
N PRO A 444 -21.44 -9.60 11.31
CA PRO A 444 -20.49 -10.70 11.35
C PRO A 444 -21.26 -12.01 11.21
N SER A 445 -20.74 -12.88 10.36
CA SER A 445 -21.33 -14.19 10.13
C SER A 445 -20.80 -15.25 11.10
N TYR A 446 -19.66 -14.98 11.75
CA TYR A 446 -19.10 -15.84 12.77
C TYR A 446 -19.95 -15.79 14.05
N LYS A 447 -20.03 -16.93 14.75
CA LYS A 447 -20.68 -16.96 16.05
C LYS A 447 -19.69 -16.42 17.07
N ILE A 448 -19.95 -15.24 17.63
CA ILE A 448 -19.25 -14.77 18.83
C ILE A 448 -19.53 -15.81 19.92
N ALA A 449 -18.51 -16.56 20.34
CA ALA A 449 -18.62 -17.39 21.52
C ALA A 449 -18.77 -16.43 22.73
N GLY A 450 -20.01 -16.33 23.23
CA GLY A 450 -20.36 -15.47 24.36
C GLY A 450 -19.88 -15.99 25.71
#